data_AF-A0A183JJ10-F1
#
_entry.id   AF-A0A183JJ10-F1
#
_cell.length_a   1.000
_cell.length_b   1.000
_cell.length_c   1.000
_cell.angle_alpha   90.00
_cell.angle_beta   90.00
_cell.angle_gamma   90.00
#
_symmetry.space_group_name_H-M   'P 1'
#
loop_
_entity.id
_entity.type
_entity.pdbx_description
1 polymer ?
#
loop_
_entity_poly.entity_id
_entity_poly.type
_entity_poly.pdbx_seq_one_letter_code
_entity_poly.pdbx_strand_id
1 'polypeptide(L)'
;TRDLSVRDQVSHITVIIISHSITSLNSILLDLFSTVNHQGNRLEDKLQKCISHNVYCTFVSHEPEFDYLKSLEIEEKINKIRWLPRTNHAQFLLSTNDKTIKLWRITERCRRVANSTCTSSDYFLHNNTTRNIDPVMDAHPKRIFANAHTYLINSLSVNSDQETFLSADDLRINLWNLEITNQSFNIVDLKPVNMEDLSEVITAAQFHPSACSLFIYSSSKGTIRLCDMRQRALCDEHALSFEEVDDPMSRCFFSEIINNISDLNFSHSGRYILSRDYLTLKVWDLNMPRRPVETYLVHDYFRTKLCALYENDCIFDKFECQWSPNDELDLRSGHGRTLLLRRPILQRNNLFSASWFLITV
;
A
#
# COMPACT_ATOMS: atom_id res chain seq x y z
N THR A 1 -32.75 -0.07 10.56
CA THR A 1 -32.71 -1.38 11.24
C THR A 1 -32.45 -2.50 10.24
N ARG A 2 -31.24 -2.53 9.69
CA ARG A 2 -30.61 -3.72 9.08
C ARG A 2 -29.10 -3.47 9.17
N ASP A 3 -28.56 -3.89 10.29
CA ASP A 3 -27.15 -3.79 10.58
C ASP A 3 -26.39 -4.79 9.69
N LEU A 4 -25.35 -4.31 9.02
CA LEU A 4 -24.42 -5.12 8.24
C LEU A 4 -23.00 -4.77 8.70
N SER A 5 -22.75 -5.00 9.99
CA SER A 5 -21.41 -5.05 10.58
C SER A 5 -20.69 -6.34 10.16
N VAL A 6 -20.59 -6.58 8.84
CA VAL A 6 -19.80 -7.68 8.29
C VAL A 6 -18.36 -7.19 8.23
N ARG A 7 -17.57 -7.58 9.24
CA ARG A 7 -16.11 -7.49 9.16
C ARG A 7 -15.62 -8.66 8.31
N ASP A 8 -15.64 -8.49 6.99
CA ASP A 8 -14.99 -9.42 6.07
C ASP A 8 -13.47 -9.36 6.31
N GLN A 9 -12.95 -10.28 7.13
CA GLN A 9 -11.53 -10.50 7.33
C GLN A 9 -10.97 -11.25 6.12
N VAL A 10 -10.33 -10.54 5.20
CA VAL A 10 -9.82 -11.15 3.96
C VAL A 10 -8.35 -11.57 4.10
N SER A 11 -8.13 -12.86 3.91
CA SER A 11 -6.83 -13.54 3.84
C SER A 11 -6.38 -13.93 2.43
N HIS A 12 -7.29 -13.78 1.47
CA HIS A 12 -7.04 -13.98 0.05
C HIS A 12 -6.41 -12.72 -0.57
N ILE A 13 -5.35 -12.88 -1.36
CA ILE A 13 -4.86 -11.84 -2.27
C ILE A 13 -5.44 -12.12 -3.65
N THR A 14 -6.28 -11.23 -4.16
CA THR A 14 -6.74 -11.25 -5.55
C THR A 14 -6.04 -10.16 -6.35
N VAL A 15 -5.11 -10.57 -7.22
CA VAL A 15 -4.44 -9.69 -8.17
C VAL A 15 -5.27 -9.66 -9.46
N ILE A 16 -5.54 -8.48 -10.00
CA ILE A 16 -6.33 -8.24 -11.22
C ILE A 16 -5.46 -7.48 -12.23
N ILE A 17 -5.47 -7.89 -13.51
CA ILE A 17 -4.86 -7.07 -14.57
C ILE A 17 -5.90 -6.07 -15.10
N ILE A 18 -5.54 -4.79 -15.16
CA ILE A 18 -6.20 -3.80 -16.02
C ILE A 18 -5.42 -3.77 -17.34
N SER A 19 -5.72 -4.73 -18.21
CA SER A 19 -5.09 -4.87 -19.52
C SER A 19 -5.83 -4.05 -20.59
N HIS A 20 -5.16 -3.07 -21.21
CA HIS A 20 -5.63 -2.44 -22.44
C HIS A 20 -4.51 -2.10 -23.42
N SER A 21 -4.71 -2.47 -24.69
CA SER A 21 -3.95 -1.98 -25.83
C SER A 21 -4.64 -0.73 -26.39
N ILE A 22 -3.99 0.43 -26.21
CA ILE A 22 -4.61 1.76 -26.36
C ILE A 22 -5.04 2.13 -27.80
N THR A 23 -4.70 1.31 -28.80
CA THR A 23 -5.03 1.56 -30.22
C THR A 23 -6.54 1.58 -30.51
N SER A 24 -7.38 0.89 -29.73
CA SER A 24 -8.84 0.86 -29.92
C SER A 24 -9.60 2.03 -29.28
N LEU A 25 -9.01 2.72 -28.29
CA LEU A 25 -9.67 3.85 -27.63
C LEU A 25 -9.77 5.08 -28.53
N ASN A 26 -8.80 5.28 -29.43
CA ASN A 26 -8.82 6.42 -30.37
C ASN A 26 -9.95 6.32 -31.40
N SER A 27 -10.28 5.12 -31.90
CA SER A 27 -11.44 4.93 -32.78
C SER A 27 -12.77 5.16 -32.03
N ILE A 28 -12.88 4.67 -30.80
CA ILE A 28 -14.07 4.89 -29.97
C ILE A 28 -14.26 6.37 -29.60
N LEU A 29 -13.16 7.11 -29.35
CA LEU A 29 -13.22 8.56 -29.11
C LEU A 29 -13.63 9.36 -30.37
N LEU A 30 -13.20 8.94 -31.57
CA LEU A 30 -13.65 9.56 -32.82
C LEU A 30 -15.14 9.30 -33.10
N ASP A 31 -15.65 8.10 -32.80
CA ASP A 31 -17.09 7.80 -32.88
C ASP A 31 -17.91 8.57 -31.82
N LEU A 32 -17.35 8.80 -30.63
CA LEU A 32 -18.01 9.57 -29.56
C LEU A 32 -18.25 11.03 -29.95
N PHE A 33 -17.30 11.68 -30.63
CA PHE A 33 -17.49 13.07 -31.07
C PHE A 33 -18.48 13.24 -32.23
N SER A 34 -18.79 12.18 -32.99
CA SER A 34 -19.75 12.24 -34.10
C SER A 34 -21.20 11.87 -33.72
N THR A 35 -21.43 11.30 -32.53
CA THR A 35 -22.73 10.70 -32.15
C THR A 35 -23.38 11.27 -30.88
N VAL A 36 -23.09 12.53 -30.53
CA VAL A 36 -23.72 13.24 -29.39
C VAL A 36 -25.15 13.71 -29.71
N ASN A 37 -26.02 12.79 -30.15
CA ASN A 37 -27.47 13.01 -30.22
C ASN A 37 -28.26 11.69 -30.06
N HIS A 38 -29.07 11.64 -28.99
CA HIS A 38 -29.97 10.56 -28.56
C HIS A 38 -29.36 9.27 -27.96
N GLN A 39 -30.10 8.72 -26.98
CA GLN A 39 -29.93 7.41 -26.28
C GLN A 39 -28.76 7.27 -25.27
N GLY A 40 -28.90 7.90 -24.09
CA GLY A 40 -27.96 7.75 -22.98
C GLY A 40 -27.79 6.34 -22.43
N ASN A 41 -28.86 5.54 -22.34
CA ASN A 41 -28.86 4.20 -21.71
C ASN A 41 -27.98 3.14 -22.43
N ARG A 42 -27.37 3.47 -23.59
CA ARG A 42 -26.49 2.55 -24.34
C ARG A 42 -24.99 2.85 -24.15
N LEU A 43 -24.66 3.84 -23.33
CA LEU A 43 -23.28 4.22 -22.98
C LEU A 43 -22.79 3.49 -21.72
N GLU A 44 -23.64 3.28 -20.72
CA GLU A 44 -23.28 2.58 -19.48
C GLU A 44 -22.87 1.13 -19.77
N ASP A 45 -23.67 0.36 -20.53
CA ASP A 45 -23.30 -1.00 -20.99
C ASP A 45 -21.97 -1.05 -21.76
N LYS A 46 -21.64 0.01 -22.51
CA LYS A 46 -20.34 0.10 -23.21
C LYS A 46 -19.20 0.39 -22.24
N LEU A 47 -19.39 1.28 -21.27
CA LEU A 47 -18.38 1.63 -20.28
C LEU A 47 -18.11 0.46 -19.32
N GLN A 48 -19.16 -0.22 -18.86
CA GLN A 48 -19.11 -1.46 -18.08
C GLN A 48 -18.28 -2.53 -18.80
N LYS A 49 -18.42 -2.63 -20.13
CA LYS A 49 -17.69 -3.56 -20.99
C LYS A 49 -16.27 -3.10 -21.36
N CYS A 50 -15.92 -1.84 -21.09
CA CYS A 50 -14.56 -1.32 -21.24
C CYS A 50 -13.65 -1.59 -20.04
N ILE A 51 -14.18 -2.04 -18.89
CA ILE A 51 -13.37 -2.38 -17.71
C ILE A 51 -13.58 -3.85 -17.30
N SER A 52 -13.24 -4.77 -18.21
CA SER A 52 -13.19 -6.20 -17.93
C SER A 52 -11.99 -6.52 -17.03
N HIS A 53 -12.19 -6.37 -15.72
CA HIS A 53 -11.27 -6.79 -14.67
C HIS A 53 -11.07 -8.32 -14.71
N ASN A 54 -10.01 -8.77 -15.37
CA ASN A 54 -9.63 -10.17 -15.39
C ASN A 54 -8.73 -10.47 -14.18
N VAL A 55 -9.17 -11.39 -13.31
CA VAL A 55 -8.35 -11.91 -12.21
C VAL A 55 -7.10 -12.57 -12.79
N TYR A 56 -5.94 -12.08 -12.36
CA TYR A 56 -4.62 -12.62 -12.72
C TYR A 56 -4.31 -13.86 -11.89
N CYS A 57 -4.44 -13.74 -10.57
CA CYS A 57 -4.34 -14.85 -9.64
C CYS A 57 -5.06 -14.53 -8.32
N THR A 58 -5.62 -15.56 -7.68
CA THR A 58 -6.09 -15.51 -6.30
C THR A 58 -5.39 -16.61 -5.50
N PHE A 59 -4.85 -16.27 -4.33
CA PHE A 59 -4.22 -17.22 -3.41
C PHE A 59 -4.47 -16.83 -1.95
N VAL A 60 -4.47 -17.80 -1.04
CA VAL A 60 -4.47 -17.57 0.42
C VAL A 60 -3.07 -17.11 0.82
N SER A 61 -2.97 -15.96 1.50
CA SER A 61 -1.68 -15.44 1.98
C SER A 61 -1.38 -15.86 3.42
N HIS A 62 -2.37 -15.75 4.30
CA HIS A 62 -2.24 -16.13 5.70
C HIS A 62 -3.40 -17.05 6.08
N GLU A 63 -3.18 -17.85 7.11
CA GLU A 63 -4.18 -18.70 7.76
C GLU A 63 -4.15 -18.28 9.24
N PRO A 64 -5.23 -18.50 10.02
CA PRO A 64 -5.25 -18.11 11.42
C PRO A 64 -4.22 -18.93 12.20
N GLU A 65 -3.32 -18.24 12.90
CA GLU A 65 -2.22 -18.84 13.68
C GLU A 65 -2.42 -18.52 15.18
N PHE A 66 -1.93 -19.37 16.09
CA PHE A 66 -2.06 -19.14 17.54
C PHE A 66 -0.71 -19.27 18.26
N ASP A 67 -0.27 -18.19 18.92
CA ASP A 67 0.92 -18.18 19.75
C ASP A 67 0.58 -18.68 21.16
N TYR A 68 0.78 -19.99 21.37
CA TYR A 68 0.59 -20.66 22.66
C TYR A 68 1.47 -20.14 23.80
N LEU A 69 2.56 -19.41 23.51
CA LEU A 69 3.46 -18.85 24.55
C LEU A 69 3.01 -17.46 25.00
N LYS A 70 2.33 -16.71 24.12
CA LYS A 70 1.71 -15.41 24.44
C LYS A 70 0.20 -15.48 24.70
N SER A 71 -0.41 -16.65 24.49
CA SER A 71 -1.88 -16.85 24.46
C SER A 71 -2.57 -15.88 23.49
N LEU A 72 -1.97 -15.68 22.31
CA LEU A 72 -2.39 -14.67 21.33
C LEU A 72 -2.83 -15.33 20.02
N GLU A 73 -4.06 -15.08 19.62
CA GLU A 73 -4.58 -15.39 18.29
C GLU A 73 -4.04 -14.36 17.27
N ILE A 74 -3.65 -14.83 16.09
CA ILE A 74 -3.04 -14.04 15.02
C ILE A 74 -3.95 -14.15 13.80
N GLU A 75 -4.65 -13.06 13.48
CA GLU A 75 -5.59 -13.01 12.35
C GLU A 75 -4.91 -13.32 11.01
N GLU A 76 -5.64 -14.00 10.13
CA GLU A 76 -5.29 -14.21 8.72
C GLU A 76 -5.44 -12.95 7.85
N LYS A 77 -6.03 -11.90 8.42
CA LYS A 77 -6.24 -10.58 7.82
C LYS A 77 -4.92 -9.96 7.33
N ILE A 78 -4.92 -9.53 6.07
CA ILE A 78 -3.77 -8.84 5.47
C ILE A 78 -3.81 -7.34 5.82
N ASN A 79 -2.76 -6.82 6.46
CA ASN A 79 -2.66 -5.40 6.84
C ASN A 79 -2.05 -4.52 5.74
N LYS A 80 -0.97 -4.99 5.07
CA LYS A 80 -0.30 -4.27 3.98
C LYS A 80 0.27 -5.25 2.94
N ILE A 81 0.32 -4.80 1.69
CA ILE A 81 0.99 -5.48 0.56
C ILE A 81 1.93 -4.49 -0.13
N ARG A 82 3.14 -4.93 -0.49
CA ARG A 82 4.11 -4.16 -1.28
C ARG A 82 4.74 -5.01 -2.37
N TRP A 83 4.68 -4.55 -3.62
CA TRP A 83 5.42 -5.16 -4.73
C TRP A 83 6.92 -4.82 -4.63
N LEU A 84 7.76 -5.75 -5.07
CA LEU A 84 9.18 -5.49 -5.33
C LEU A 84 9.37 -5.08 -6.80
N PRO A 85 10.43 -4.32 -7.14
CA PRO A 85 10.83 -4.08 -8.53
C PRO A 85 10.99 -5.39 -9.32
N ARG A 86 10.49 -5.42 -10.56
CA ARG A 86 10.50 -6.63 -11.41
C ARG A 86 11.91 -6.89 -11.97
N THR A 87 12.67 -7.75 -11.30
CA THR A 87 14.03 -8.13 -11.74
C THR A 87 14.07 -9.22 -12.80
N ASN A 88 12.99 -10.00 -13.00
CA ASN A 88 12.94 -11.07 -14.00
C ASN A 88 11.48 -11.38 -14.44
N HIS A 89 11.26 -12.51 -15.12
CA HIS A 89 9.92 -12.89 -15.58
C HIS A 89 8.93 -13.14 -14.43
N ALA A 90 9.39 -13.55 -13.25
CA ALA A 90 8.56 -13.61 -12.05
C ALA A 90 8.28 -12.20 -11.49
N GLN A 91 7.12 -12.03 -10.87
CA GLN A 91 6.83 -10.90 -9.99
C GLN A 91 7.02 -11.33 -8.54
N PHE A 92 7.34 -10.39 -7.65
CA PHE A 92 7.47 -10.64 -6.22
C PHE A 92 6.70 -9.59 -5.43
N LEU A 93 5.99 -10.01 -4.39
CA LEU A 93 5.36 -9.12 -3.41
C LEU A 93 5.65 -9.59 -1.99
N LEU A 94 5.71 -8.64 -1.05
CA LEU A 94 5.59 -8.90 0.37
C LEU A 94 4.15 -8.62 0.80
N SER A 95 3.62 -9.48 1.66
CA SER A 95 2.34 -9.33 2.34
C SER A 95 2.56 -9.50 3.84
N THR A 96 1.84 -8.76 4.69
CA THR A 96 1.92 -8.92 6.15
C THR A 96 0.54 -9.03 6.79
N ASN A 97 0.40 -9.90 7.80
CA ASN A 97 -0.61 -9.77 8.84
C ASN A 97 -0.01 -9.06 10.07
N ASP A 98 -0.61 -9.20 11.25
CA ASP A 98 -0.14 -8.52 12.47
C ASP A 98 1.24 -8.97 12.99
N LYS A 99 1.74 -10.16 12.62
CA LYS A 99 2.96 -10.76 13.20
C LYS A 99 3.94 -11.38 12.20
N THR A 100 3.47 -11.72 10.99
CA THR A 100 4.24 -12.45 9.98
C THR A 100 4.23 -11.71 8.64
N ILE A 101 5.36 -11.76 7.95
CA ILE A 101 5.55 -11.17 6.62
C ILE A 101 5.94 -12.30 5.68
N LYS A 102 5.25 -12.43 4.54
CA LYS A 102 5.47 -13.49 3.55
C LYS A 102 5.90 -12.89 2.22
N LEU A 103 7.03 -13.34 1.69
CA LEU A 103 7.54 -12.97 0.36
C LEU A 103 7.02 -13.99 -0.66
N TRP A 104 6.13 -13.56 -1.52
CA TRP A 104 5.52 -14.36 -2.56
C TRP A 104 6.28 -14.22 -3.88
N ARG A 105 6.33 -15.32 -4.63
CA ARG A 105 6.77 -15.38 -6.03
C ARG A 105 5.58 -15.75 -6.89
N ILE A 106 5.22 -14.85 -7.82
CA ILE A 106 4.15 -15.04 -8.79
C ILE A 106 4.79 -15.28 -10.16
N THR A 107 4.39 -16.37 -10.83
CA THR A 107 4.97 -16.80 -12.12
C THR A 107 3.91 -17.29 -13.09
N GLU A 108 4.04 -16.86 -14.35
CA GLU A 108 3.32 -17.45 -15.49
C GLU A 108 3.90 -18.84 -15.79
N ARG A 109 3.06 -19.88 -15.79
CA ARG A 109 3.47 -21.27 -15.99
C ARG A 109 2.78 -21.88 -17.21
N CYS A 110 3.43 -21.78 -18.37
CA CYS A 110 3.02 -22.49 -19.58
C CYS A 110 3.05 -24.01 -19.36
N ARG A 111 1.88 -24.62 -19.13
CA ARG A 111 1.71 -26.04 -18.82
C ARG A 111 1.97 -26.91 -20.06
N ARG A 112 3.24 -27.21 -20.33
CA ARG A 112 3.64 -28.19 -21.36
C ARG A 112 3.12 -29.57 -20.96
N VAL A 113 1.99 -29.99 -21.53
CA VAL A 113 1.51 -31.37 -21.43
C VAL A 113 2.46 -32.24 -22.26
N ALA A 114 3.28 -33.03 -21.60
CA ALA A 114 3.90 -34.19 -22.23
C ALA A 114 2.79 -35.24 -22.44
N ASN A 115 2.54 -35.61 -23.69
CA ASN A 115 1.59 -36.68 -23.99
C ASN A 115 2.21 -38.02 -23.55
N SER A 116 1.75 -38.56 -22.42
CA SER A 116 2.21 -39.82 -21.84
C SER A 116 1.73 -41.06 -22.61
N THR A 117 1.95 -41.09 -23.92
CA THR A 117 1.68 -42.21 -24.83
C THR A 117 2.98 -42.65 -25.50
N CYS A 118 3.97 -43.01 -24.67
CA CYS A 118 5.21 -43.64 -25.13
C CYS A 118 4.98 -45.13 -25.43
N THR A 119 4.12 -45.44 -26.40
CA THR A 119 4.18 -46.73 -27.09
C THR A 119 5.45 -46.74 -27.94
N SER A 120 6.20 -47.82 -27.86
CA SER A 120 7.52 -47.97 -28.52
C SER A 120 7.45 -47.87 -30.04
N SER A 121 8.59 -47.50 -30.64
CA SER A 121 8.88 -47.36 -32.07
C SER A 121 7.99 -46.40 -32.87
N ASP A 122 8.43 -45.15 -32.99
CA ASP A 122 8.81 -44.60 -34.30
C ASP A 122 9.77 -43.41 -34.18
N TYR A 123 10.79 -43.35 -35.04
CA TYR A 123 11.95 -42.44 -34.94
C TYR A 123 11.92 -41.27 -35.93
N PHE A 124 10.76 -40.69 -36.23
CA PHE A 124 10.66 -39.59 -37.21
C PHE A 124 9.95 -38.32 -36.71
N LEU A 125 10.67 -37.21 -36.90
CA LEU A 125 10.30 -35.80 -36.76
C LEU A 125 8.79 -35.51 -36.76
N HIS A 126 8.23 -35.29 -35.57
CA HIS A 126 7.00 -34.52 -35.42
C HIS A 126 7.31 -33.16 -34.79
N ASN A 127 7.01 -32.10 -35.53
CA ASN A 127 7.08 -30.74 -35.00
C ASN A 127 6.05 -30.61 -33.87
N ASN A 128 6.53 -30.42 -32.64
CA ASN A 128 5.69 -30.18 -31.47
C ASN A 128 4.94 -28.85 -31.64
N THR A 129 3.75 -28.91 -32.24
CA THR A 129 2.81 -27.80 -32.32
C THR A 129 2.34 -27.48 -30.91
N THR A 130 2.99 -26.50 -30.28
CA THR A 130 2.61 -25.99 -28.97
C THR A 130 1.23 -25.37 -29.08
N ARG A 131 0.20 -26.14 -28.72
CA ARG A 131 -1.12 -25.60 -28.46
C ARG A 131 -0.96 -24.53 -27.39
N ASN A 132 -1.35 -23.30 -27.71
CA ASN A 132 -1.38 -22.22 -26.74
C ASN A 132 -2.46 -22.54 -25.71
N ILE A 133 -2.03 -23.16 -24.60
CA ILE A 133 -2.80 -23.29 -23.37
C ILE A 133 -2.64 -21.95 -22.65
N ASP A 134 -3.75 -21.39 -22.16
CA ASP A 134 -3.74 -20.12 -21.44
C ASP A 134 -2.74 -20.17 -20.27
N PRO A 135 -1.96 -19.10 -20.05
CA PRO A 135 -0.91 -19.10 -19.04
C PRO A 135 -1.52 -19.21 -17.65
N VAL A 136 -1.32 -20.35 -16.99
CA VAL A 136 -1.75 -20.56 -15.60
C VAL A 136 -0.82 -19.77 -14.70
N MET A 137 -1.38 -18.87 -13.90
CA MET A 137 -0.64 -18.17 -12.86
C MET A 137 -0.44 -19.06 -11.64
N ASP A 138 0.78 -19.06 -11.13
CA ASP A 138 1.22 -19.94 -10.06
C ASP A 138 1.96 -19.10 -9.00
N ALA A 139 1.44 -19.07 -7.77
CA ALA A 139 1.84 -18.17 -6.69
C ALA A 139 2.32 -18.96 -5.47
N HIS A 140 3.61 -18.83 -5.14
CA HIS A 140 4.27 -19.61 -4.09
C HIS A 140 4.89 -18.71 -3.01
N PRO A 141 4.84 -19.09 -1.73
CA PRO A 141 5.62 -18.41 -0.70
C PRO A 141 7.11 -18.77 -0.87
N LYS A 142 7.96 -17.79 -1.21
CA LYS A 142 9.43 -17.95 -1.30
C LYS A 142 10.08 -17.94 0.09
N ARG A 143 9.62 -17.05 0.98
CA ARG A 143 10.17 -16.85 2.34
C ARG A 143 9.09 -16.36 3.31
N ILE A 144 9.28 -16.64 4.59
CA ILE A 144 8.46 -16.13 5.70
C ILE A 144 9.41 -15.47 6.71
N PHE A 145 9.07 -14.26 7.15
CA PHE A 145 9.77 -13.50 8.19
C PHE A 145 8.80 -13.34 9.37
N ALA A 146 9.22 -13.73 10.58
CA ALA A 146 8.33 -13.82 11.75
C ALA A 146 9.12 -13.58 13.05
N ASN A 147 8.40 -13.51 14.18
CA ASN A 147 8.95 -13.46 15.54
C ASN A 147 9.86 -12.26 15.91
N ALA A 148 10.03 -11.28 15.04
CA ALA A 148 10.77 -10.04 15.33
C ALA A 148 9.89 -8.89 15.91
N HIS A 149 8.58 -8.95 15.71
CA HIS A 149 7.64 -7.93 16.17
C HIS A 149 6.90 -8.35 17.44
N THR A 150 6.82 -7.43 18.39
CA THR A 150 6.07 -7.64 19.65
C THR A 150 4.65 -7.09 19.51
N TYR A 151 4.51 -5.92 18.89
CA TYR A 151 3.23 -5.22 18.68
C TYR A 151 2.67 -5.53 17.28
N LEU A 152 1.65 -4.81 16.80
CA LEU A 152 0.98 -5.15 15.54
C LEU A 152 1.71 -4.52 14.35
N ILE A 153 2.04 -5.30 13.32
CA ILE A 153 2.72 -4.75 12.13
C ILE A 153 1.76 -3.83 11.36
N ASN A 154 2.03 -2.52 11.44
CA ASN A 154 1.27 -1.47 10.77
C ASN A 154 1.85 -1.07 9.40
N SER A 155 3.16 -1.28 9.20
CA SER A 155 3.88 -0.78 8.02
C SER A 155 4.81 -1.80 7.38
N LEU A 156 4.97 -1.67 6.07
CA LEU A 156 5.83 -2.47 5.23
C LEU A 156 6.34 -1.62 4.06
N SER A 157 7.65 -1.59 3.82
CA SER A 157 8.27 -0.79 2.77
C SER A 157 9.57 -1.41 2.28
N VAL A 158 9.70 -1.60 0.96
CA VAL A 158 10.91 -2.13 0.30
C VAL A 158 11.91 -0.99 0.08
N ASN A 159 13.20 -1.25 0.30
CA ASN A 159 14.24 -0.26 0.10
C ASN A 159 14.65 -0.14 -1.39
N SER A 160 15.18 1.01 -1.76
CA SER A 160 15.69 1.30 -3.12
C SER A 160 16.95 0.51 -3.50
N ASP A 161 17.59 -0.17 -2.55
CA ASP A 161 18.71 -1.10 -2.80
C ASP A 161 18.29 -2.44 -3.42
N GLN A 162 17.00 -2.80 -3.35
CA GLN A 162 16.43 -4.10 -3.79
C GLN A 162 16.95 -5.33 -3.02
N GLU A 163 17.66 -5.13 -1.92
CA GLU A 163 18.16 -6.18 -1.01
C GLU A 163 17.47 -6.13 0.36
N THR A 164 17.04 -4.96 0.83
CA THR A 164 16.45 -4.75 2.15
C THR A 164 15.01 -4.26 2.11
N PHE A 165 14.30 -4.45 3.23
CA PHE A 165 12.99 -3.87 3.48
C PHE A 165 12.83 -3.57 4.98
N LEU A 166 11.91 -2.67 5.32
CA LEU A 166 11.53 -2.38 6.69
C LEU A 166 10.10 -2.85 6.96
N SER A 167 9.85 -3.20 8.22
CA SER A 167 8.52 -3.31 8.79
C SER A 167 8.48 -2.57 10.12
N ALA A 168 7.35 -1.93 10.42
CA ALA A 168 7.12 -1.26 11.69
C ALA A 168 5.94 -1.90 12.43
N ASP A 169 6.10 -2.06 13.74
CA ASP A 169 5.00 -2.18 14.68
C ASP A 169 4.81 -0.86 15.44
N ASP A 170 3.91 -0.85 16.42
CA ASP A 170 3.52 0.36 17.16
C ASP A 170 4.67 1.00 17.96
N LEU A 171 5.78 0.30 18.26
CA LEU A 171 6.94 0.86 18.96
C LEU A 171 8.27 0.70 18.23
N ARG A 172 8.37 -0.23 17.26
CA ARG A 172 9.66 -0.66 16.68
C ARG A 172 9.66 -0.69 15.16
N ILE A 173 10.77 -0.25 14.57
CA ILE A 173 11.07 -0.44 13.15
C ILE A 173 12.23 -1.42 13.00
N ASN A 174 11.99 -2.50 12.25
CA ASN A 174 12.94 -3.56 11.99
C ASN A 174 13.36 -3.55 10.51
N LEU A 175 14.67 -3.56 10.28
CA LEU A 175 15.30 -3.75 8.99
C LEU A 175 15.53 -5.24 8.73
N TRP A 176 15.20 -5.70 7.53
CA TRP A 176 15.36 -7.07 7.06
C TRP A 176 16.14 -7.10 5.77
N ASN A 177 16.81 -8.23 5.50
CA ASN A 177 17.32 -8.55 4.18
C ASN A 177 16.40 -9.59 3.51
N LEU A 178 16.07 -9.40 2.22
CA LEU A 178 15.16 -10.24 1.44
C LEU A 178 15.64 -11.69 1.27
N GLU A 179 16.88 -12.01 1.65
CA GLU A 179 17.45 -13.36 1.63
C GLU A 179 17.50 -14.02 3.02
N ILE A 180 17.39 -13.27 4.13
CA ILE A 180 17.64 -13.73 5.51
C ILE A 180 16.35 -13.64 6.34
N THR A 181 15.78 -14.79 6.72
CA THR A 181 14.48 -14.86 7.41
C THR A 181 14.55 -14.97 8.92
N ASN A 182 15.69 -15.38 9.47
CA ASN A 182 15.89 -15.71 10.88
C ASN A 182 16.54 -14.58 11.69
N GLN A 183 16.80 -13.42 11.07
CA GLN A 183 17.42 -12.26 11.69
C GLN A 183 16.82 -10.96 11.13
N SER A 184 16.63 -9.98 12.00
CA SER A 184 16.26 -8.61 11.68
C SER A 184 17.09 -7.67 12.54
N PHE A 185 17.47 -6.51 12.01
CA PHE A 185 18.15 -5.48 12.79
C PHE A 185 17.14 -4.40 13.20
N ASN A 186 16.96 -4.19 14.50
CA ASN A 186 16.09 -3.12 14.98
C ASN A 186 16.79 -1.76 14.81
N ILE A 187 16.18 -0.87 14.04
CA ILE A 187 16.73 0.45 13.69
C ILE A 187 16.09 1.59 14.49
N VAL A 188 14.88 1.38 15.02
CA VAL A 188 14.18 2.29 15.94
C VAL A 188 13.49 1.46 17.01
N ASP A 189 13.66 1.85 18.27
CA ASP A 189 12.90 1.35 19.43
C ASP A 189 12.39 2.54 20.25
N LEU A 190 11.08 2.79 20.21
CA LEU A 190 10.43 3.78 21.06
C LEU A 190 9.89 3.17 22.36
N LYS A 191 10.15 1.89 22.63
CA LYS A 191 9.65 1.22 23.83
C LYS A 191 10.26 1.86 25.09
N PRO A 192 9.45 2.48 25.98
CA PRO A 192 9.95 3.04 27.22
C PRO A 192 10.41 1.94 28.21
N VAL A 193 11.14 2.37 29.24
CA VAL A 193 11.58 1.51 30.34
C VAL A 193 10.36 0.96 31.09
N ASN A 194 9.45 1.84 31.51
CA ASN A 194 8.14 1.49 32.05
C ASN A 194 7.07 1.71 30.97
N MET A 195 6.16 0.74 30.77
CA MET A 195 5.08 0.88 29.78
C MET A 195 4.05 1.98 30.13
N GLU A 196 4.02 2.42 31.40
CA GLU A 196 3.16 3.52 31.87
C GLU A 196 3.63 4.90 31.35
N ASP A 197 4.91 5.05 31.01
CA ASP A 197 5.48 6.27 30.42
C ASP A 197 5.22 6.38 28.90
N LEU A 198 4.46 5.44 28.31
CA LEU A 198 4.20 5.39 26.88
C LEU A 198 3.25 6.52 26.45
N SER A 199 3.82 7.57 25.87
CA SER A 199 3.05 8.71 25.34
C SER A 199 2.94 8.77 23.81
N GLU A 200 3.68 7.94 23.06
CA GLU A 200 3.77 8.02 21.60
C GLU A 200 3.94 6.63 20.97
N VAL A 201 3.22 6.36 19.88
CA VAL A 201 3.38 5.14 19.06
C VAL A 201 3.69 5.50 17.61
N ILE A 202 4.39 4.60 16.91
CA ILE A 202 4.64 4.66 15.46
C ILE A 202 3.36 4.24 14.73
N THR A 203 2.98 4.96 13.69
CA THR A 203 1.68 4.75 13.00
C THR A 203 1.82 4.34 11.54
N ALA A 204 2.82 4.90 10.84
CA ALA A 204 3.20 4.54 9.48
C ALA A 204 4.72 4.73 9.29
N ALA A 205 5.36 3.91 8.43
CA ALA A 205 6.79 4.01 8.10
C ALA A 205 7.09 3.64 6.63
N GLN A 206 8.02 4.36 5.99
CA GLN A 206 8.36 4.18 4.58
C GLN A 206 9.80 4.61 4.23
N PHE A 207 10.48 3.83 3.37
CA PHE A 207 11.76 4.21 2.75
C PHE A 207 11.60 5.32 1.69
N HIS A 208 12.63 6.16 1.55
CA HIS A 208 12.71 7.12 0.44
C HIS A 208 12.88 6.39 -0.90
N PRO A 209 12.10 6.73 -1.95
CA PRO A 209 12.00 5.94 -3.18
C PRO A 209 13.31 5.77 -3.96
N SER A 210 14.31 6.62 -3.71
CA SER A 210 15.60 6.62 -4.42
C SER A 210 16.84 6.78 -3.54
N ALA A 211 16.71 6.82 -2.21
CA ALA A 211 17.84 7.08 -1.30
C ALA A 211 17.89 6.04 -0.17
N CYS A 212 18.73 5.02 -0.35
CA CYS A 212 18.68 3.79 0.43
C CYS A 212 19.01 3.90 1.94
N SER A 213 19.48 5.05 2.43
CA SER A 213 19.68 5.31 3.86
C SER A 213 18.57 6.15 4.50
N LEU A 214 17.67 6.72 3.71
CA LEU A 214 16.62 7.62 4.20
C LEU A 214 15.29 6.88 4.34
N PHE A 215 14.67 7.00 5.50
CA PHE A 215 13.28 6.58 5.72
C PHE A 215 12.56 7.58 6.61
N ILE A 216 11.23 7.59 6.53
CA ILE A 216 10.35 8.36 7.41
C ILE A 216 9.49 7.43 8.25
N TYR A 217 9.12 7.89 9.43
CA TYR A 217 7.99 7.34 10.18
C TYR A 217 7.14 8.46 10.79
N SER A 218 5.85 8.22 10.96
CA SER A 218 4.92 9.11 11.64
C SER A 218 4.51 8.56 13.00
N SER A 219 4.03 9.45 13.87
CA SER A 219 3.56 9.10 15.21
C SER A 219 2.12 9.51 15.50
N SER A 220 1.56 8.90 16.55
CA SER A 220 0.22 9.22 17.06
C SER A 220 0.05 10.66 17.53
N LYS A 221 1.14 11.40 17.79
CA LYS A 221 1.11 12.82 18.15
C LYS A 221 1.00 13.77 16.96
N GLY A 222 1.04 13.26 15.73
CA GLY A 222 1.03 14.07 14.51
C GLY A 222 2.41 14.55 14.05
N THR A 223 3.50 13.98 14.58
CA THR A 223 4.87 14.27 14.10
C THR A 223 5.29 13.29 13.02
N ILE A 224 6.14 13.72 12.09
CA ILE A 224 6.83 12.85 11.12
C ILE A 224 8.34 13.02 11.33
N ARG A 225 9.10 11.93 11.36
CA ARG A 225 10.55 11.94 11.58
C ARG A 225 11.27 11.32 10.39
N LEU A 226 12.22 12.05 9.82
CA LEU A 226 13.16 11.57 8.80
C LEU A 226 14.43 11.06 9.50
N CYS A 227 14.79 9.83 9.21
CA CYS A 227 16.00 9.19 9.73
C CYS A 227 17.00 8.94 8.60
N ASP A 228 18.30 9.02 8.90
CA ASP A 228 19.38 8.71 7.96
C ASP A 228 20.34 7.68 8.57
N MET A 229 20.24 6.45 8.05
CA MET A 229 21.02 5.28 8.49
C MET A 229 22.53 5.43 8.25
N ARG A 230 22.98 6.48 7.55
CA ARG A 230 24.41 6.82 7.42
C ARG A 230 24.95 7.65 8.58
N GLN A 231 24.09 8.39 9.29
CA GLN A 231 24.50 9.23 10.41
C GLN A 231 24.61 8.40 11.69
N ARG A 232 23.70 7.44 11.89
CA ARG A 232 23.73 6.49 13.01
C ARG A 232 23.20 5.12 12.58
N ALA A 233 23.76 4.05 13.14
CA ALA A 233 23.26 2.69 12.93
C ALA A 233 21.92 2.45 13.66
N LEU A 234 21.76 3.03 14.86
CA LEU A 234 20.48 3.14 15.55
C LEU A 234 19.93 4.54 15.27
N CYS A 235 18.72 4.64 14.73
CA CYS A 235 18.08 5.91 14.40
C CYS A 235 17.34 6.48 15.62
N ASP A 236 18.08 6.64 16.73
CA ASP A 236 17.60 7.15 18.01
C ASP A 236 17.31 8.65 17.96
N GLU A 237 18.23 9.42 17.36
CA GLU A 237 17.99 10.78 16.89
C GLU A 237 17.60 10.78 15.41
N HIS A 238 16.56 11.55 15.10
CA HIS A 238 16.08 11.78 13.73
C HIS A 238 16.81 12.98 13.11
N ALA A 239 17.09 12.91 11.81
CA ALA A 239 17.79 13.97 11.08
C ALA A 239 16.90 15.23 10.89
N LEU A 240 15.59 15.05 10.74
CA LEU A 240 14.58 16.13 10.72
C LEU A 240 13.27 15.64 11.38
N SER A 241 12.61 16.52 12.13
CA SER A 241 11.21 16.36 12.55
C SER A 241 10.33 17.35 11.79
N PHE A 242 9.18 16.88 11.31
CA PHE A 242 8.13 17.67 10.68
C PHE A 242 6.97 17.73 11.65
N GLU A 243 6.69 18.95 12.12
CA GLU A 243 5.72 19.24 13.16
C GLU A 243 5.13 20.62 12.86
N GLU A 244 3.83 20.76 13.07
CA GLU A 244 3.12 22.05 12.99
C GLU A 244 2.82 22.48 14.43
N VAL A 245 3.19 23.72 14.78
CA VAL A 245 3.00 24.23 16.14
C VAL A 245 1.52 24.61 16.31
N ASP A 246 0.73 23.66 16.83
CA ASP A 246 -0.67 23.89 17.21
C ASP A 246 -0.77 25.08 18.18
N ASP A 247 -1.68 26.02 17.88
CA ASP A 247 -2.05 27.09 18.81
C ASP A 247 -2.68 26.45 20.06
N PRO A 248 -2.17 26.68 21.29
CA PRO A 248 -2.75 26.18 22.53
C PRO A 248 -4.24 26.53 22.71
N MET A 249 -4.70 27.66 22.14
CA MET A 249 -6.11 28.07 22.14
C MET A 249 -7.00 27.25 21.20
N SER A 250 -6.42 26.53 20.24
CA SER A 250 -7.11 25.66 19.28
C SER A 250 -7.19 24.20 19.71
N ARG A 251 -6.36 23.80 20.69
CA ARG A 251 -6.26 22.42 21.18
C ARG A 251 -7.50 22.05 22.00
N CYS A 252 -8.19 20.98 21.60
CA CYS A 252 -9.31 20.40 22.34
C CYS A 252 -8.97 18.99 22.82
N PHE A 253 -9.84 18.37 23.63
CA PHE A 253 -9.66 16.97 24.07
C PHE A 253 -9.43 15.99 22.90
N PHE A 254 -10.12 16.20 21.78
CA PHE A 254 -9.97 15.37 20.58
C PHE A 254 -8.71 15.65 19.76
N SER A 255 -7.93 16.70 20.04
CA SER A 255 -6.75 17.06 19.24
C SER A 255 -5.75 15.92 19.13
N GLU A 256 -5.46 15.21 20.22
CA GLU A 256 -4.52 14.08 20.21
C GLU A 256 -5.04 12.86 19.45
N ILE A 257 -6.37 12.72 19.32
CA ILE A 257 -7.00 11.66 18.54
C ILE A 257 -7.01 12.02 17.04
N ILE A 258 -7.35 13.26 16.68
CA ILE A 258 -7.47 13.69 15.28
C ILE A 258 -6.13 14.02 14.62
N ASN A 259 -5.12 14.46 15.37
CA ASN A 259 -3.75 14.72 14.88
C ASN A 259 -2.98 13.42 14.57
N ASN A 260 -3.48 12.26 15.01
CA ASN A 260 -2.91 10.95 14.74
C ASN A 260 -2.77 10.71 13.23
N ILE A 261 -1.52 10.60 12.74
CA ILE A 261 -1.26 10.35 11.32
C ILE A 261 -1.56 8.88 11.02
N SER A 262 -2.62 8.66 10.23
CA SER A 262 -3.12 7.34 9.86
C SER A 262 -2.39 6.68 8.68
N ASP A 263 -1.78 7.47 7.79
CA ASP A 263 -0.98 6.99 6.66
C ASP A 263 0.04 8.05 6.17
N LEU A 264 1.11 7.58 5.51
CA LEU A 264 2.32 8.36 5.21
C LEU A 264 3.01 7.86 3.92
N ASN A 265 3.16 8.73 2.91
CA ASN A 265 3.75 8.35 1.62
C ASN A 265 4.64 9.45 1.01
N PHE A 266 5.84 9.09 0.55
CA PHE A 266 6.69 9.93 -0.30
C PHE A 266 6.08 10.10 -1.71
N SER A 267 6.27 11.30 -2.27
CA SER A 267 6.09 11.58 -3.70
C SER A 267 7.02 10.73 -4.58
N HIS A 268 6.67 10.49 -5.84
CA HIS A 268 7.52 9.71 -6.75
C HIS A 268 8.87 10.41 -7.00
N SER A 269 8.85 11.75 -6.94
CA SER A 269 10.03 12.61 -6.95
C SER A 269 10.85 12.63 -5.64
N GLY A 270 10.40 11.97 -4.57
CA GLY A 270 11.06 11.85 -3.25
C GLY A 270 11.06 13.13 -2.41
N ARG A 271 11.04 14.32 -3.04
CA ARG A 271 11.14 15.64 -2.39
C ARG A 271 10.03 15.95 -1.38
N TYR A 272 8.82 15.48 -1.64
CA TYR A 272 7.64 15.77 -0.83
C TYR A 272 7.15 14.55 -0.05
N ILE A 273 6.64 14.79 1.15
CA ILE A 273 5.96 13.82 2.01
C ILE A 273 4.47 14.17 2.04
N LEU A 274 3.62 13.17 1.89
CA LEU A 274 2.17 13.23 2.11
C LEU A 274 1.85 12.51 3.43
N SER A 275 1.11 13.18 4.32
CA SER A 275 0.60 12.62 5.57
C SER A 275 -0.91 12.82 5.70
N ARG A 276 -1.63 11.81 6.20
CA ARG A 276 -3.09 11.85 6.42
C ARG A 276 -3.44 11.78 7.91
N ASP A 277 -4.00 12.85 8.46
CA ASP A 277 -4.63 12.87 9.79
C ASP A 277 -6.14 12.58 9.67
N TYR A 278 -6.92 12.62 10.75
CA TYR A 278 -8.35 12.26 10.67
C TYR A 278 -9.18 13.23 9.80
N LEU A 279 -8.92 14.55 9.89
CA LEU A 279 -9.72 15.59 9.23
C LEU A 279 -9.05 16.13 7.96
N THR A 280 -7.73 16.22 7.97
CA THR A 280 -6.93 16.91 6.97
C THR A 280 -5.90 15.98 6.34
N LEU A 281 -5.33 16.47 5.24
CA LEU A 281 -4.29 15.82 4.48
C LEU A 281 -3.24 16.89 4.17
N LYS A 282 -1.97 16.62 4.50
CA LYS A 282 -0.89 17.61 4.50
C LYS A 282 0.26 17.18 3.58
N VAL A 283 0.78 18.13 2.81
CA VAL A 283 1.95 17.95 1.94
C VAL A 283 3.12 18.77 2.49
N TRP A 284 4.23 18.11 2.78
CA TRP A 284 5.45 18.70 3.33
C TRP A 284 6.58 18.64 2.28
N ASP A 285 7.50 19.59 2.30
CA ASP A 285 8.76 19.55 1.54
C ASP A 285 9.88 19.17 2.50
N LEU A 286 10.75 18.22 2.13
CA LEU A 286 11.90 17.82 2.96
C LEU A 286 12.78 19.01 3.41
N ASN A 287 12.78 20.11 2.67
CA ASN A 287 13.54 21.33 2.97
C ASN A 287 12.78 22.34 3.84
N MET A 288 11.51 22.10 4.19
CA MET A 288 10.67 22.97 5.01
C MET A 288 9.96 22.19 6.14
N PRO A 289 10.70 21.74 7.19
CA PRO A 289 10.13 20.91 8.26
C PRO A 289 9.10 21.60 9.16
N ARG A 290 9.13 22.94 9.28
CA ARG A 290 8.37 23.70 10.30
C ARG A 290 6.87 23.90 10.01
N ARG A 291 6.38 23.49 8.83
CA ARG A 291 4.97 23.57 8.43
C ARG A 291 4.74 22.79 7.12
N PRO A 292 3.52 22.33 6.83
CA PRO A 292 3.17 21.87 5.50
C PRO A 292 3.26 23.02 4.47
N VAL A 293 3.49 22.63 3.21
CA VAL A 293 3.41 23.51 2.03
C VAL A 293 1.96 23.69 1.59
N GLU A 294 1.17 22.62 1.65
CA GLU A 294 -0.27 22.61 1.34
C GLU A 294 -1.02 21.74 2.35
N THR A 295 -2.19 22.20 2.78
CA THR A 295 -3.10 21.48 3.68
C THR A 295 -4.48 21.43 3.05
N TYR A 296 -5.04 20.23 2.92
CA TYR A 296 -6.35 19.96 2.32
C TYR A 296 -7.33 19.51 3.41
N LEU A 297 -8.39 20.29 3.61
CA LEU A 297 -9.47 19.96 4.54
C LEU A 297 -10.43 18.96 3.87
N VAL A 298 -10.33 17.68 4.23
CA VAL A 298 -11.10 16.61 3.56
C VAL A 298 -12.38 16.29 4.32
N HIS A 299 -12.30 16.14 5.64
CA HIS A 299 -13.43 15.76 6.51
C HIS A 299 -13.80 16.84 7.54
N ASP A 300 -13.46 18.13 7.31
CA ASP A 300 -13.70 19.19 8.31
C ASP A 300 -15.20 19.35 8.69
N TYR A 301 -16.13 18.93 7.83
CA TYR A 301 -17.56 18.83 8.16
C TYR A 301 -17.89 17.82 9.29
N PHE A 302 -16.94 16.97 9.70
CA PHE A 302 -17.03 16.13 10.90
C PHE A 302 -16.54 16.84 12.18
N ARG A 303 -15.89 18.01 12.11
CA ARG A 303 -15.34 18.72 13.27
C ARG A 303 -16.41 19.10 14.31
N THR A 304 -17.65 19.32 13.87
CA THR A 304 -18.82 19.56 14.75
C THR A 304 -19.49 18.27 15.28
N LYS A 305 -19.03 17.09 14.84
CA LYS A 305 -19.60 15.77 15.15
C LYS A 305 -18.64 14.83 15.87
N LEU A 306 -17.46 15.33 16.29
CA LEU A 306 -16.40 14.50 16.91
C LEU A 306 -16.89 13.68 18.11
N CYS A 307 -17.77 14.23 18.97
CA CYS A 307 -18.35 13.46 20.08
C CYS A 307 -19.14 12.24 19.60
N ALA A 308 -20.00 12.40 18.59
CA ALA A 308 -20.79 11.29 18.04
C ALA A 308 -19.92 10.28 17.25
N LEU A 309 -18.79 10.71 16.68
CA LEU A 309 -17.82 9.82 16.03
C LEU A 309 -16.98 9.05 17.05
N TYR A 310 -16.73 9.64 18.23
CA TYR A 310 -16.10 8.99 19.37
C TYR A 310 -17.04 7.97 20.03
N GLU A 311 -18.32 8.32 20.24
CA GLU A 311 -19.36 7.43 20.77
C GLU A 311 -19.65 6.19 19.90
N ASN A 312 -19.23 6.19 18.64
CA ASN A 312 -19.40 5.07 17.70
C ASN A 312 -18.05 4.47 17.22
N ASP A 313 -16.94 4.78 17.90
CA ASP A 313 -15.54 4.41 17.55
C ASP A 313 -15.03 4.86 16.15
N CYS A 314 -15.88 5.39 15.27
CA CYS A 314 -15.53 5.89 13.93
C CYS A 314 -14.45 7.00 13.92
N ILE A 315 -14.14 7.62 15.06
CA ILE A 315 -13.02 8.56 15.20
C ILE A 315 -11.65 7.87 15.11
N PHE A 316 -11.60 6.55 15.28
CA PHE A 316 -10.38 5.74 15.19
C PHE A 316 -10.17 5.08 13.81
N ASP A 317 -11.07 5.35 12.84
CA ASP A 317 -10.91 4.89 11.45
C ASP A 317 -9.61 5.45 10.84
N LYS A 318 -8.76 4.54 10.33
CA LYS A 318 -7.51 4.89 9.63
C LYS A 318 -7.79 5.09 8.14
N PHE A 319 -7.42 6.24 7.58
CA PHE A 319 -7.62 6.59 6.18
C PHE A 319 -6.32 6.54 5.39
N GLU A 320 -6.35 5.98 4.18
CA GLU A 320 -5.15 5.87 3.34
C GLU A 320 -5.06 7.00 2.29
N CYS A 321 -3.83 7.38 1.94
CA CYS A 321 -3.53 8.48 1.04
C CYS A 321 -2.40 8.10 0.09
N GLN A 322 -2.55 8.39 -1.21
CA GLN A 322 -1.52 8.01 -2.18
C GLN A 322 -1.32 9.12 -3.21
N TRP A 323 -0.06 9.34 -3.58
CA TRP A 323 0.30 10.18 -4.72
C TRP A 323 -0.19 9.55 -6.02
N SER A 324 -0.65 10.38 -6.95
CA SER A 324 -0.86 9.92 -8.32
C SER A 324 0.47 9.55 -9.01
N PRO A 325 0.43 8.73 -10.08
CA PRO A 325 1.63 8.29 -10.80
C PRO A 325 2.50 9.40 -11.41
N ASN A 326 1.99 10.63 -11.50
CA ASN A 326 2.64 11.77 -12.16
C ASN A 326 2.98 12.94 -11.21
N ASP A 327 2.62 12.86 -9.91
CA ASP A 327 2.67 13.97 -8.94
C ASP A 327 1.85 15.27 -9.31
N GLU A 328 1.06 15.31 -10.42
CA GLU A 328 0.09 16.39 -10.86
C GLU A 328 -1.33 16.30 -10.20
N LEU A 329 -2.44 17.10 -10.52
CA LEU A 329 -3.93 17.30 -10.09
C LEU A 329 -5.20 16.44 -10.43
N ASP A 330 -5.69 15.53 -9.57
CA ASP A 330 -7.09 15.03 -9.43
C ASP A 330 -7.29 14.58 -7.98
N LEU A 331 -8.34 15.05 -7.28
CA LEU A 331 -8.82 14.40 -6.06
C LEU A 331 -9.91 13.40 -6.44
N ARG A 332 -9.66 12.09 -6.25
CA ARG A 332 -10.67 11.04 -6.45
C ARG A 332 -10.71 10.13 -5.22
N SER A 333 -11.89 10.01 -4.64
CA SER A 333 -12.19 9.11 -3.52
C SER A 333 -12.47 7.70 -4.04
N GLY A 334 -11.51 6.80 -3.86
CA GLY A 334 -11.75 5.36 -4.01
C GLY A 334 -12.60 4.87 -2.83
N HIS A 335 -13.88 4.56 -3.10
CA HIS A 335 -14.90 4.06 -2.17
C HIS A 335 -14.66 4.39 -0.67
N GLY A 336 -14.60 5.69 -0.36
CA GLY A 336 -14.56 6.22 1.01
C GLY A 336 -13.27 6.04 1.82
N ARG A 337 -12.30 5.21 1.40
CA ARG A 337 -11.13 4.85 2.23
C ARG A 337 -9.77 5.31 1.72
N THR A 338 -9.61 5.45 0.40
CA THR A 338 -8.33 5.87 -0.20
C THR A 338 -8.51 7.15 -1.00
N LEU A 339 -7.65 8.13 -0.73
CA LEU A 339 -7.62 9.41 -1.44
C LEU A 339 -6.36 9.52 -2.29
N LEU A 340 -6.57 9.51 -3.61
CA LEU A 340 -5.53 9.91 -4.55
C LEU A 340 -5.39 11.43 -4.49
N LEU A 341 -4.19 11.89 -4.14
CA LEU A 341 -3.85 13.31 -4.16
C LEU A 341 -3.25 13.64 -5.51
N ARG A 342 -3.90 14.57 -6.23
CA ARG A 342 -3.38 15.22 -7.46
C ARG A 342 -2.21 16.21 -6.95
N ARG A 343 -1.93 17.35 -7.65
CA ARG A 343 -1.27 18.68 -7.36
C ARG A 343 -1.24 19.64 -8.63
N PRO A 344 -1.84 20.87 -8.68
CA PRO A 344 -2.30 21.47 -9.97
C PRO A 344 -1.40 22.54 -10.61
N ILE A 345 -1.11 22.44 -11.92
CA ILE A 345 -0.39 23.45 -12.74
C ILE A 345 -1.07 23.64 -14.11
N LEU A 346 -0.90 24.82 -14.74
CA LEU A 346 -1.61 25.28 -15.94
C LEU A 346 -1.22 24.56 -17.26
N GLN A 347 -2.23 24.24 -18.06
CA GLN A 347 -2.22 24.10 -19.54
C GLN A 347 -1.06 23.32 -20.21
N ARG A 348 -1.29 22.05 -20.61
CA ARG A 348 -1.83 21.67 -21.95
C ARG A 348 -1.84 20.15 -22.17
N ASN A 349 -2.54 19.74 -23.23
CA ASN A 349 -2.68 18.35 -23.71
C ASN A 349 -1.35 17.59 -23.77
N ASN A 350 -1.34 16.34 -23.29
CA ASN A 350 -0.95 15.19 -24.11
C ASN A 350 -1.36 13.85 -23.46
N LEU A 351 -1.20 12.76 -24.22
CA LEU A 351 -1.67 11.41 -23.88
C LEU A 351 -0.88 10.81 -22.72
N PHE A 352 -1.54 9.98 -21.89
CA PHE A 352 -0.88 9.04 -21.00
C PHE A 352 -1.29 7.59 -21.31
N SER A 353 -0.30 6.70 -21.24
CA SER A 353 -0.42 5.25 -21.40
C SER A 353 0.06 4.59 -20.12
N ALA A 354 -0.78 3.80 -19.46
CA ALA A 354 -0.39 3.01 -18.30
C ALA A 354 -1.25 1.75 -18.18
N SER A 355 -0.60 0.60 -18.11
CA SER A 355 -1.22 -0.68 -17.73
C SER A 355 -1.02 -0.87 -16.23
N TRP A 356 -2.10 -1.13 -15.50
CA TRP A 356 -2.07 -1.28 -14.04
C TRP A 356 -2.45 -2.69 -13.62
N PHE A 357 -1.91 -3.14 -12.49
CA PHE A 357 -2.46 -4.25 -11.74
C PHE A 357 -3.18 -3.67 -10.53
N LEU A 358 -4.48 -3.96 -10.40
CA LEU A 358 -5.26 -3.61 -9.22
C LEU A 358 -5.23 -4.81 -8.28
N ILE A 359 -4.94 -4.60 -7.00
CA ILE A 359 -5.20 -5.62 -5.98
C ILE A 359 -6.48 -5.23 -5.26
N THR A 360 -7.42 -6.16 -5.21
CA THR A 360 -8.49 -6.15 -4.22
C THR A 360 -8.11 -7.16 -3.15
N VAL A 361 -7.93 -6.65 -1.93
CA VAL A 361 -8.00 -7.44 -0.69
C VAL A 361 -9.47 -7.44 -0.31
#